data_AF-A0A174AHE1-F1
#
_entry.id   AF-A0A174AHE1-F1
#
_cell.length_a   1.000
_cell.length_b   1.000
_cell.length_c   1.000
_cell.angle_alpha   90.00
_cell.angle_beta   90.00
_cell.angle_gamma   90.00
#
_symmetry.space_group_name_H-M   'P 1'
#
loop_
_entity.id
_entity.type
_entity.pdbx_description
1 polymer ?
#
loop_
_entity_poly.entity_id
_entity_poly.type
_entity_poly.pdbx_seq_one_letter_code
_entity_poly.pdbx_strand_id
1 'polypeptide(L)'
;MQKTKLGISVGTLCAAIYFTGIFGGYFTAVFLAGYVLLVENNEWLRKNAVKAIVLMIIFSIVTAIINLIPDAISCVEHIMSAMGLVFSENCLSNLIAAITSVIDICQKLLFIILGTKALNQGTIHIPSVDRFINKYVN
;
A
#
# COMPACT_ATOMS: atom_id res chain seq x y z
N MET A 1 -27.41 5.76 -1.77
CA MET A 1 -26.13 5.02 -1.80
C MET A 1 -26.32 3.78 -2.66
N GLN A 2 -25.49 3.60 -3.69
CA GLN A 2 -25.55 2.40 -4.53
C GLN A 2 -25.04 1.19 -3.74
N LYS A 3 -25.76 0.07 -3.84
CA LYS A 3 -25.38 -1.21 -3.22
C LYS A 3 -24.58 -2.05 -4.22
N THR A 4 -23.64 -2.82 -3.70
CA THR A 4 -22.89 -3.84 -4.44
C THR A 4 -23.75 -5.09 -4.63
N LYS A 5 -23.32 -6.03 -5.48
CA LYS A 5 -24.02 -7.32 -5.63
C LYS A 5 -23.96 -8.18 -4.36
N LEU A 6 -23.03 -7.87 -3.45
CA LEU A 6 -22.96 -8.40 -2.07
C LEU A 6 -24.02 -7.82 -1.12
N GLY A 7 -24.80 -6.82 -1.54
CA GLY A 7 -25.83 -6.18 -0.72
C GLY A 7 -25.32 -5.10 0.24
N ILE A 8 -24.00 -4.87 0.28
CA ILE A 8 -23.32 -3.87 1.12
C ILE A 8 -23.19 -2.55 0.32
N SER A 9 -22.92 -1.41 0.97
CA SER A 9 -22.76 -0.16 0.24
C SER A 9 -21.45 -0.16 -0.56
N VAL A 10 -21.46 0.46 -1.74
CA VAL A 10 -20.25 0.63 -2.55
C VAL A 10 -19.12 1.31 -1.77
N GLY A 11 -19.46 2.28 -0.92
CA GLY A 11 -18.48 2.97 -0.07
C GLY A 11 -17.86 2.09 1.01
N THR A 12 -18.63 1.20 1.63
CA THR A 12 -18.13 0.27 2.66
C THR A 12 -17.23 -0.81 2.08
N LEU A 13 -17.55 -1.35 0.89
CA LEU A 13 -16.67 -2.28 0.20
C LEU A 13 -15.34 -1.61 -0.20
N CYS A 14 -15.40 -0.38 -0.70
CA CYS A 14 -14.22 0.41 -1.04
C CYS A 14 -13.35 0.72 0.20
N ALA A 15 -13.99 1.10 1.31
CA ALA A 15 -13.30 1.34 2.58
C ALA A 15 -12.61 0.07 3.10
N ALA A 16 -13.26 -1.10 2.99
CA ALA A 16 -12.66 -2.37 3.35
C ALA A 16 -11.38 -2.64 2.55
N ILE A 17 -11.39 -2.41 1.24
CA ILE A 17 -10.19 -2.54 0.39
C ILE A 17 -9.09 -1.60 0.87
N TYR A 18 -9.37 -0.32 1.12
CA TYR A 18 -8.37 0.61 1.64
C TYR A 18 -7.82 0.18 3.00
N PHE A 19 -8.65 -0.34 3.90
CA PHE A 19 -8.19 -0.82 5.20
C PHE A 19 -7.33 -2.08 5.13
N THR A 20 -7.50 -2.94 4.11
CA THR A 20 -6.56 -4.06 3.90
C THR A 20 -5.12 -3.58 3.66
N GLY A 21 -4.95 -2.37 3.11
CA GLY A 21 -3.66 -1.71 2.91
C GLY A 21 -2.94 -1.32 4.21
N ILE A 22 -3.65 -1.24 5.34
CA ILE A 22 -3.08 -0.93 6.67
C ILE A 22 -2.44 -2.17 7.29
N PHE A 23 -3.07 -3.33 7.11
CA PHE A 23 -2.66 -4.59 7.74
C PHE A 23 -1.62 -5.37 6.92
N GLY A 24 -1.14 -4.81 5.80
CA GLY A 24 -0.22 -5.52 4.90
C GLY A 24 -0.86 -6.69 4.16
N GLY A 25 -2.19 -6.73 4.08
CA GLY A 25 -2.95 -7.81 3.44
C GLY A 25 -2.97 -7.69 1.92
N TYR A 26 -1.81 -7.71 1.25
CA TYR A 26 -1.72 -7.62 -0.22
C TYR A 26 -2.59 -8.67 -0.92
N PHE A 27 -2.56 -9.90 -0.40
CA PHE A 27 -3.38 -11.00 -0.94
C PHE A 27 -4.88 -10.68 -0.83
N THR A 28 -5.32 -10.24 0.35
CA THR A 28 -6.72 -9.85 0.60
C THR A 28 -7.14 -8.66 -0.26
N ALA A 29 -6.27 -7.67 -0.40
CA ALA A 29 -6.50 -6.48 -1.23
C ALA A 29 -6.71 -6.88 -2.69
N VAL A 30 -5.80 -7.69 -3.24
CA VAL A 30 -5.87 -8.16 -4.64
C VAL A 30 -7.11 -9.02 -4.86
N PHE A 31 -7.47 -9.87 -3.91
CA PHE A 31 -8.67 -10.70 -4.03
C PHE A 31 -9.96 -9.86 -4.04
N LEU A 32 -10.09 -8.90 -3.12
CA LEU A 32 -11.24 -8.00 -3.08
C LEU A 32 -11.30 -7.07 -4.30
N ALA A 33 -10.15 -6.52 -4.74
CA ALA A 33 -10.07 -5.71 -5.94
C ALA A 33 -10.41 -6.52 -7.20
N GLY A 34 -9.95 -7.78 -7.27
CA GLY A 34 -10.29 -8.72 -8.34
C GLY A 34 -11.79 -9.02 -8.39
N TYR A 35 -12.40 -9.30 -7.23
CA TYR A 35 -13.86 -9.43 -7.12
C TYR A 35 -14.57 -8.18 -7.66
N VAL A 36 -14.16 -6.98 -7.21
CA VAL A 36 -14.76 -5.72 -7.66
C VAL A 36 -14.63 -5.54 -9.17
N LEU A 37 -13.47 -5.83 -9.75
CA LEU A 37 -13.22 -5.62 -11.17
C LEU A 37 -14.00 -6.56 -12.08
N LEU A 38 -14.24 -7.80 -11.62
CA LEU A 38 -14.93 -8.85 -12.37
C LEU A 38 -16.46 -8.81 -12.18
N VAL A 39 -16.93 -8.45 -10.99
CA VAL A 39 -18.34 -8.63 -10.59
C VAL A 39 -19.11 -7.32 -10.51
N GLU A 40 -18.48 -6.23 -10.05
CA GLU A 40 -19.15 -4.96 -9.81
C GLU A 40 -19.08 -4.04 -11.03
N ASN A 41 -20.22 -3.45 -11.40
CA ASN A 41 -20.32 -2.55 -12.56
C ASN A 41 -20.08 -1.07 -12.20
N ASN A 42 -19.91 -0.74 -10.92
CA ASN A 42 -19.74 0.64 -10.49
C ASN A 42 -18.32 1.13 -10.82
N GLU A 43 -18.20 2.08 -11.77
CA GLU A 43 -16.92 2.62 -12.22
C GLU A 43 -16.11 3.27 -11.08
N TRP A 44 -16.77 4.03 -10.21
CA TRP A 44 -16.11 4.68 -9.07
C TRP A 44 -15.44 3.65 -8.15
N LEU A 45 -16.11 2.53 -7.89
CA LEU A 45 -15.60 1.45 -7.07
C LEU A 45 -14.42 0.75 -7.73
N ARG A 46 -14.52 0.46 -9.03
CA ARG A 46 -13.44 -0.19 -9.81
C ARG A 46 -12.18 0.69 -9.83
N LYS A 47 -12.34 1.99 -10.08
CA LYS A 47 -11.24 2.97 -10.08
C LYS A 47 -10.57 3.05 -8.71
N ASN A 48 -11.37 3.11 -7.63
CA ASN A 48 -10.82 3.14 -6.28
C ASN A 48 -10.20 1.81 -5.82
N ALA A 49 -10.73 0.67 -6.25
CA ALA A 49 -10.13 -0.62 -5.95
C ALA A 49 -8.73 -0.73 -6.57
N VAL A 50 -8.58 -0.34 -7.84
CA VAL A 50 -7.26 -0.28 -8.49
C VAL A 50 -6.36 0.76 -7.83
N LYS A 51 -6.91 1.90 -7.42
CA LYS A 51 -6.17 2.92 -6.66
C LYS A 51 -5.53 2.37 -5.40
N ALA A 52 -6.28 1.59 -4.61
CA ALA A 52 -5.76 0.98 -3.40
C ALA A 52 -4.55 0.08 -3.72
N ILE A 53 -4.67 -0.79 -4.73
CA ILE A 53 -3.60 -1.71 -5.15
C ILE A 53 -2.36 -0.94 -5.62
N VAL A 54 -2.54 0.03 -6.52
CA VAL A 54 -1.43 0.83 -7.06
C VAL A 54 -0.69 1.56 -5.94
N LEU A 55 -1.43 2.13 -4.99
CA LEU A 55 -0.84 2.84 -3.86
C LEU A 55 -0.06 1.90 -2.94
N MET A 56 -0.59 0.72 -2.64
CA MET A 56 0.11 -0.31 -1.87
C MET A 56 1.44 -0.70 -2.55
N ILE A 57 1.42 -0.90 -3.88
CA ILE A 57 2.61 -1.23 -4.66
C ILE A 57 3.64 -0.09 -4.61
N ILE A 58 3.22 1.17 -4.77
CA ILE A 58 4.13 2.32 -4.74
C ILE A 58 4.86 2.41 -3.40
N PHE A 59 4.13 2.35 -2.28
CA PHE A 59 4.77 2.40 -0.96
C PHE A 59 5.70 1.20 -0.73
N SER A 60 5.29 0.00 -1.18
CA SER A 60 6.13 -1.19 -1.08
C SER A 60 7.44 -1.05 -1.85
N ILE A 61 7.41 -0.52 -3.08
CA ILE A 61 8.61 -0.26 -3.88
C ILE A 61 9.51 0.78 -3.21
N VAL A 62 8.94 1.89 -2.72
CA VAL A 62 9.72 2.94 -2.05
C VAL A 62 10.42 2.39 -0.81
N THR A 63 9.69 1.65 0.03
CA THR A 63 10.26 1.02 1.22
C THR A 63 11.32 -0.03 0.88
N ALA A 64 11.12 -0.83 -0.17
CA ALA A 64 12.09 -1.83 -0.62
C ALA A 64 13.39 -1.18 -1.11
N ILE A 65 13.32 -0.08 -1.86
CA ILE A 65 14.50 0.65 -2.34
C ILE A 65 15.31 1.22 -1.17
N ILE A 66 14.64 1.78 -0.16
CA ILE A 66 15.31 2.35 1.02
C ILE A 66 15.97 1.25 1.86
N ASN A 67 15.29 0.11 2.03
CA ASN A 67 15.82 -1.02 2.79
C ASN A 67 16.94 -1.79 2.06
N LEU A 68 17.16 -1.55 0.76
CA LEU A 68 18.29 -2.14 0.04
C LEU A 68 19.64 -1.74 0.65
N ILE A 69 19.73 -0.54 1.25
CA ILE A 69 20.95 -0.04 1.89
C ILE A 69 21.30 -0.86 3.15
N PRO A 70 20.43 -0.98 4.17
CA PRO A 70 20.73 -1.81 5.33
C PRO A 70 20.88 -3.28 4.94
N ASP A 71 20.10 -3.80 3.99
CA ASP A 71 20.24 -5.17 3.51
C ASP A 71 21.63 -5.44 2.92
N ALA A 72 22.18 -4.49 2.15
CA ALA A 72 23.54 -4.59 1.61
C ALA A 72 24.61 -4.54 2.72
N ILE A 73 24.45 -3.66 3.72
CA ILE A 73 25.36 -3.56 4.87
C ILE A 73 25.34 -4.88 5.65
N SER A 74 24.15 -5.37 6.01
CA SER A 74 23.98 -6.63 6.74
C SER A 74 24.55 -7.82 5.97
N CYS A 75 24.43 -7.85 4.64
CA CYS A 75 25.06 -8.88 3.81
C CYS A 75 26.58 -8.91 3.99
N VAL A 76 27.24 -7.74 3.95
CA VAL A 76 28.69 -7.62 4.16
C VAL A 76 29.07 -8.03 5.59
N GLU A 77 28.31 -7.59 6.60
CA GLU A 77 28.52 -7.98 8.00
C GLU A 77 28.41 -9.50 8.20
N HIS A 78 27.43 -10.17 7.57
CA HIS A 78 27.28 -11.62 7.61
C HIS A 78 28.48 -12.36 6.97
N ILE A 79 29.03 -11.84 5.86
CA ILE A 79 30.23 -12.42 5.24
C ILE A 79 31.46 -12.22 6.14
N MET A 80 31.65 -11.01 6.68
CA MET A 80 32.81 -10.70 7.53
C MET A 80 32.78 -11.45 8.86
N SER A 81 31.60 -11.59 9.47
CA SER A 81 31.41 -12.40 10.68
C SER A 81 31.70 -13.88 10.44
N ALA A 82 31.37 -14.42 9.26
CA ALA A 82 31.78 -15.77 8.87
C ALA A 82 33.32 -15.95 8.79
N MET A 83 34.06 -14.85 8.59
CA MET A 83 35.53 -14.82 8.61
C MET A 83 36.12 -14.48 9.99
N GLY A 84 35.28 -14.34 11.03
CA GLY A 84 35.70 -14.02 12.40
C GLY A 84 35.99 -12.53 12.65
N LEU A 85 35.64 -11.65 11.72
CA LEU A 85 35.77 -10.19 11.89
C LEU A 85 34.44 -9.61 12.40
N VAL A 86 34.48 -8.86 13.50
CA VAL A 86 33.29 -8.22 14.09
C VAL A 86 33.31 -6.73 13.79
N PHE A 87 32.26 -6.25 13.14
CA PHE A 87 31.98 -4.82 12.95
C PHE A 87 30.68 -4.46 13.69
N SER A 88 30.60 -3.21 14.13
CA SER A 88 29.50 -2.68 14.93
C SER A 88 29.17 -1.27 14.45
N GLU A 89 28.43 -1.13 13.35
CA GLU A 89 27.94 0.16 12.88
C GLU A 89 26.40 0.22 12.81
N ASN A 90 25.77 0.26 13.98
CA ASN A 90 24.31 0.27 14.14
C ASN A 90 23.64 1.64 13.84
N CYS A 91 24.40 2.73 13.71
CA CYS A 91 23.84 4.07 13.60
C CYS A 91 23.10 4.29 12.27
N LEU A 92 23.71 3.88 11.14
CA LEU A 92 23.13 4.07 9.81
C LEU A 92 21.87 3.22 9.62
N SER A 93 21.89 1.96 10.07
CA SER A 93 20.73 1.06 10.04
C SER A 93 19.55 1.60 10.85
N ASN A 94 19.82 2.18 12.04
CA ASN A 94 18.78 2.81 12.85
C ASN A 94 18.17 4.06 12.20
N LEU A 95 19.00 4.88 11.52
CA LEU A 95 18.51 6.05 10.80
C LEU A 95 17.60 5.64 9.63
N ILE A 96 18.01 4.62 8.87
CA ILE A 96 17.21 4.11 7.76
C ILE A 96 15.92 3.47 8.26
N ALA A 97 15.98 2.70 9.35
CA ALA A 97 14.79 2.15 10.00
C ALA A 97 13.81 3.26 10.46
N ALA A 98 14.32 4.38 10.97
CA ALA A 98 13.50 5.54 11.33
C ALA A 98 12.79 6.14 10.09
N ILE A 99 13.51 6.30 8.97
CA ILE A 99 12.92 6.77 7.70
C ILE A 99 11.83 5.81 7.21
N THR A 100 12.12 4.51 7.18
CA THR A 100 11.16 3.47 6.77
C THR A 100 9.92 3.48 7.68
N SER A 101 10.10 3.71 8.98
CA SER A 101 8.99 3.82 9.95
C SER A 101 8.11 5.05 9.68
N VAL A 102 8.71 6.20 9.35
CA VAL A 102 7.96 7.40 8.97
C VAL A 102 7.13 7.14 7.71
N ILE A 103 7.70 6.48 6.70
CA ILE A 103 7.00 6.14 5.45
C ILE A 103 5.82 5.20 5.72
N ASP A 104 5.99 4.18 6.56
CA ASP A 104 4.92 3.26 6.95
C ASP A 104 3.79 3.98 7.71
N ILE A 105 4.12 4.91 8.61
CA ILE A 105 3.13 5.76 9.29
C ILE A 105 2.37 6.60 8.26
N CYS A 106 3.06 7.25 7.32
CA CYS A 106 2.43 8.03 6.26
C CYS A 106 1.50 7.16 5.38
N GLN A 107 1.93 5.95 5.01
CA GLN A 107 1.12 4.99 4.28
C GLN A 107 -0.18 4.68 5.05
N LYS A 108 -0.05 4.28 6.33
CA LYS A 108 -1.20 3.92 7.17
C LYS A 108 -2.19 5.08 7.31
N LEU A 109 -1.69 6.29 7.56
CA LEU A 109 -2.54 7.49 7.63
C LEU A 109 -3.27 7.75 6.32
N LEU A 110 -2.58 7.64 5.18
CA LEU A 110 -3.19 7.82 3.87
C LEU A 110 -4.33 6.81 3.63
N PHE A 111 -4.11 5.52 3.93
CA PHE A 111 -5.14 4.48 3.81
C PHE A 111 -6.31 4.68 4.79
N ILE A 112 -6.07 5.18 6.00
CA ILE A 112 -7.13 5.56 6.94
C ILE A 112 -7.99 6.69 6.37
N ILE A 113 -7.38 7.76 5.86
CA ILE A 113 -8.11 8.91 5.32
C ILE A 113 -8.88 8.51 4.04
N LEU A 114 -8.27 7.71 3.16
CA LEU A 114 -8.94 7.17 1.98
C LEU A 114 -10.10 6.25 2.35
N GLY A 115 -9.91 5.32 3.30
CA GLY A 115 -10.95 4.40 3.76
C GLY A 115 -12.13 5.13 4.40
N THR A 116 -11.87 6.09 5.29
CA THR A 116 -12.92 6.89 5.94
C THR A 116 -13.69 7.76 4.94
N LYS A 117 -13.01 8.39 3.98
CA LYS A 117 -13.69 9.14 2.90
C LYS A 117 -14.48 8.24 1.96
N ALA A 118 -13.99 7.04 1.69
CA ALA A 118 -14.67 6.07 0.84
C ALA A 118 -16.04 5.65 1.40
N LEU A 119 -16.23 5.63 2.74
CA LEU A 119 -17.52 5.33 3.36
C LEU A 119 -18.65 6.26 2.88
N ASN A 120 -18.33 7.53 2.65
CA ASN A 120 -19.26 8.53 2.13
C ASN A 120 -19.19 8.68 0.60
N GLN A 121 -18.59 7.70 -0.10
CA GLN A 121 -18.28 7.75 -1.54
C GLN A 121 -17.40 8.95 -1.95
N GLY A 122 -16.70 9.55 -0.97
CA GLY A 122 -15.72 10.60 -1.22
C GLY A 122 -14.38 10.03 -1.66
N THR A 123 -13.66 10.77 -2.50
CA THR A 123 -12.33 10.42 -2.97
C THR A 123 -11.36 11.56 -2.75
N ILE A 124 -10.15 11.26 -2.28
CA ILE A 124 -9.04 12.22 -2.32
C ILE A 124 -8.44 12.16 -3.71
N HIS A 125 -8.35 13.29 -4.39
CA HIS A 125 -7.69 13.35 -5.68
C HIS A 125 -6.18 13.21 -5.49
N ILE A 126 -5.57 12.18 -6.09
CA ILE A 126 -4.12 12.00 -6.16
C ILE A 126 -3.75 12.04 -7.64
N PRO A 127 -3.36 13.22 -8.18
CA PRO A 127 -3.32 13.47 -9.63
C PRO A 127 -2.53 12.42 -10.42
N SER A 128 -1.35 12.00 -9.91
CA SER A 128 -0.48 11.04 -10.58
C SER A 128 -1.09 9.64 -10.66
N VAL A 129 -1.70 9.19 -9.56
CA VAL A 129 -2.32 7.86 -9.48
C VAL A 129 -3.65 7.85 -10.23
N ASP A 130 -4.43 8.92 -10.11
CA ASP A 130 -5.74 9.04 -10.76
C ASP A 130 -5.60 9.12 -12.28
N ARG A 131 -4.57 9.80 -12.80
CA ARG A 131 -4.25 9.82 -14.24
C ARG A 131 -3.88 8.43 -14.76
N PHE A 132 -3.11 7.66 -13.98
CA PHE A 132 -2.76 6.29 -14.34
C PHE A 132 -4.01 5.41 -14.40
N ILE A 133 -4.87 5.47 -13.38
CA ILE A 133 -6.09 4.66 -13.31
C ILE A 133 -7.04 5.00 -14.44
N ASN A 134 -7.29 6.29 -14.70
CA ASN A 134 -8.20 6.72 -15.76
C ASN A 134 -7.74 6.31 -17.16
N LYS A 135 -6.44 5.99 -17.34
CA LYS A 135 -5.91 5.48 -18.60
C LYS A 135 -6.20 3.99 -18.81
N TYR A 136 -6.29 3.21 -17.74
CA TYR A 136 -6.35 1.74 -17.81
C TYR A 136 -7.66 1.12 -17.27
N VAL A 137 -8.47 1.91 -16.57
CA VAL A 137 -9.75 1.48 -15.99
C VAL A 137 -10.86 2.36 -16.55
N ASN A 138 -11.68 1.77 -17.43
CA ASN A 138 -12.94 2.36 -17.89
C ASN A 138 -14.00 2.28 -16.80
#